data_AF-A0A7D3WYX3-F1
#
_entry.id   AF-A0A7D3WYX3-F1
#
_cell.length_a   1.000
_cell.length_b   1.000
_cell.length_c   1.000
_cell.angle_alpha   90.00
_cell.angle_beta   90.00
_cell.angle_gamma   90.00
#
_symmetry.space_group_name_H-M   'P 1'
#
loop_
_entity.id
_entity.type
_entity.pdbx_description
1 polymer ?
#
loop_
_entity_poly.entity_id
_entity_poly.type
_entity_poly.pdbx_seq_one_letter_code
_entity_poly.pdbx_strand_id
1 'polypeptide(L)'
;MEEYTRAQVENGQEAYVIMGSYGRGGTGKNGPAQTLDQGRVTVPAHIWKVVVFLPEGDNDLQRIIAGQARVVAIDTPNDNSIAPQWNQYLTSVDAIEAASGLDILSALPAATQGQLQKVVDSGRAR
;
A
#
# COMPACT_ATOMS: atom_id res chain seq x y z
N MET A 1 -6.69 -7.47 -1.61
CA MET A 1 -5.93 -6.82 -0.53
C MET A 1 -6.80 -6.45 0.67
N GLU A 2 -7.95 -5.78 0.47
CA GLU A 2 -8.83 -5.35 1.59
C GLU A 2 -9.38 -6.53 2.39
N GLU A 3 -9.91 -7.54 1.69
CA GLU A 3 -10.37 -8.77 2.33
C GLU A 3 -9.25 -9.51 3.05
N TYR A 4 -8.07 -9.59 2.42
CA TYR A 4 -6.88 -10.16 3.06
C TYR A 4 -6.52 -9.41 4.35
N THR A 5 -6.58 -8.08 4.35
CA THR A 5 -6.28 -7.26 5.53
C THR A 5 -7.27 -7.54 6.66
N ARG A 6 -8.57 -7.61 6.36
CA ARG A 6 -9.60 -8.00 7.34
C ARG A 6 -9.36 -9.38 7.92
N ALA A 7 -9.06 -10.37 7.07
CA ALA A 7 -8.76 -11.72 7.52
C ALA A 7 -7.51 -11.79 8.41
N GLN A 8 -6.48 -10.96 8.18
CA GLN A 8 -5.34 -10.89 9.11
C GLN A 8 -5.74 -10.31 10.46
N VAL A 9 -6.58 -9.27 10.48
CA VAL A 9 -7.07 -8.67 11.73
C VAL A 9 -7.92 -9.65 12.53
N GLU A 10 -8.84 -10.36 11.86
CA GLU A 10 -9.64 -11.43 12.48
C GLU A 10 -8.80 -12.57 13.07
N ASN A 11 -7.58 -12.76 12.56
CA ASN A 11 -6.60 -13.73 13.07
C ASN A 11 -5.67 -13.14 14.16
N GLY A 12 -6.05 -12.03 14.80
CA GLY A 12 -5.32 -11.45 15.93
C GLY A 12 -4.13 -10.58 15.53
N GLN A 13 -4.18 -9.98 14.34
CA GLN A 13 -3.24 -8.91 13.95
C GLN A 13 -3.89 -7.53 14.16
N GLU A 14 -3.06 -6.54 14.41
CA GLU A 14 -3.36 -5.13 14.19
C GLU A 14 -2.84 -4.71 12.81
N ALA A 15 -3.53 -3.76 12.16
CA ALA A 15 -3.16 -3.26 10.85
C ALA A 15 -3.22 -1.73 10.77
N TYR A 16 -2.10 -1.10 10.43
CA TYR A 16 -2.06 0.31 10.05
C TYR A 16 -2.11 0.41 8.53
N VAL A 17 -3.18 1.01 8.00
CA VAL A 17 -3.41 1.13 6.55
C VAL A 17 -3.21 2.57 6.10
N ILE A 18 -2.33 2.77 5.13
CA ILE A 18 -2.14 4.03 4.43
C ILE A 18 -2.36 3.74 2.95
N MET A 19 -3.20 4.52 2.28
CA MET A 19 -3.49 4.32 0.86
C MET A 19 -3.69 5.65 0.15
N GLY A 20 -3.45 5.61 -1.15
CA GLY A 20 -3.58 6.78 -2.00
C GLY A 20 -3.53 6.40 -3.46
N SER A 21 -3.30 7.41 -4.29
CA SER A 21 -3.20 7.25 -5.73
C SER A 21 -2.22 8.27 -6.29
N TYR A 22 -1.64 7.98 -7.45
CA TYR A 22 -0.75 8.91 -8.14
C TYR A 22 -0.92 8.81 -9.66
N GLY A 23 -0.34 9.79 -10.36
CA GLY A 23 -0.43 9.88 -11.82
C GLY A 23 -1.81 10.30 -12.32
N ARG A 24 -1.95 10.40 -13.64
CA ARG A 24 -3.18 10.79 -14.33
C ARG A 24 -3.40 9.92 -15.56
N GLY A 25 -4.54 9.25 -15.62
CA GLY A 25 -4.86 8.26 -16.64
C GLY A 25 -5.55 7.05 -16.02
N GLY A 26 -6.15 6.17 -16.79
CA GLY A 26 -6.83 4.98 -16.28
C GLY A 26 -7.84 4.50 -17.29
N THR A 27 -8.06 3.18 -17.36
CA THR A 27 -8.89 2.57 -18.40
C THR A 27 -10.10 1.92 -17.78
N GLY A 28 -11.26 2.55 -17.95
CA GLY A 28 -12.54 2.01 -17.53
C GLY A 28 -13.27 1.33 -18.69
N LYS A 29 -14.53 0.94 -18.44
CA LYS A 29 -15.42 0.35 -19.45
C LYS A 29 -15.61 1.25 -20.69
N ASN A 30 -15.51 2.56 -20.51
CA ASN A 30 -15.68 3.55 -21.58
C ASN A 30 -14.36 3.95 -22.25
N GLY A 31 -13.27 3.20 -22.01
CA GLY A 31 -11.93 3.50 -22.52
C GLY A 31 -11.09 4.35 -21.55
N PRO A 32 -9.94 4.85 -22.03
CA PRO A 32 -9.01 5.63 -21.21
C PRO A 32 -9.58 7.02 -20.87
N ALA A 33 -9.38 7.46 -19.64
CA ALA A 33 -9.76 8.78 -19.17
C ALA A 33 -8.68 9.37 -18.25
N GLN A 34 -8.50 10.69 -18.32
CA GLN A 34 -7.59 11.43 -17.45
C GLN A 34 -8.32 12.27 -16.39
N THR A 35 -9.57 12.64 -16.67
CA THR A 35 -10.44 13.40 -15.78
C THR A 35 -11.90 13.04 -16.01
N LEU A 36 -12.72 13.21 -14.99
CA LEU A 36 -14.17 13.15 -15.03
C LEU A 36 -14.75 14.53 -14.69
N ASP A 37 -16.07 14.64 -14.84
CA ASP A 37 -16.84 15.80 -14.38
C ASP A 37 -16.29 17.16 -14.86
N GLN A 38 -16.11 17.28 -16.19
CA GLN A 38 -15.56 18.47 -16.84
C GLN A 38 -14.16 18.88 -16.32
N GLY A 39 -13.36 17.93 -15.83
CA GLY A 39 -12.00 18.19 -15.35
C GLY A 39 -11.87 18.34 -13.84
N ARG A 40 -12.99 18.32 -13.09
CA ARG A 40 -13.00 18.54 -11.63
C ARG A 40 -12.51 17.33 -10.83
N VAL A 41 -12.55 16.15 -11.42
CA VAL A 41 -12.09 14.90 -10.79
C VAL A 41 -10.98 14.31 -11.63
N THR A 42 -9.77 14.22 -11.10
CA THR A 42 -8.65 13.53 -11.75
C THR A 42 -8.85 12.03 -11.68
N VAL A 43 -8.65 11.32 -12.80
CA VAL A 43 -8.58 9.86 -12.81
C VAL A 43 -7.12 9.47 -12.55
N PRO A 44 -6.81 8.77 -11.44
CA PRO A 44 -5.44 8.38 -11.13
C PRO A 44 -4.98 7.20 -11.97
N ALA A 45 -3.72 7.21 -12.40
CA ALA A 45 -3.13 6.12 -13.18
C ALA A 45 -2.86 4.88 -12.32
N HIS A 46 -2.56 5.10 -11.04
CA HIS A 46 -2.17 4.06 -10.09
C HIS A 46 -2.85 4.27 -8.74
N ILE A 47 -3.20 3.15 -8.10
CA ILE A 47 -3.77 3.11 -6.75
C ILE A 47 -2.86 2.23 -5.90
N TRP A 48 -2.37 2.77 -4.80
CA TRP A 48 -1.43 2.09 -3.93
C TRP A 48 -1.96 1.95 -2.51
N LYS A 49 -1.43 0.95 -1.80
CA LYS A 49 -1.76 0.68 -0.40
C LYS A 49 -0.55 0.10 0.31
N VAL A 50 -0.23 0.67 1.47
CA VAL A 50 0.78 0.17 2.42
C VAL A 50 0.04 -0.27 3.67
N VAL A 51 0.32 -1.49 4.13
CA VAL A 51 -0.21 -2.03 5.37
C VAL A 51 0.94 -2.49 6.26
N VAL A 52 0.96 -2.01 7.51
CA VAL A 52 1.87 -2.50 8.54
C VAL A 52 1.08 -3.44 9.44
N PHE A 53 1.45 -4.72 9.46
CA PHE A 53 0.88 -5.76 10.31
C PHE A 53 1.79 -6.06 11.50
N LEU A 54 1.16 -6.29 12.65
CA LEU A 54 1.78 -6.75 13.88
C LEU A 54 0.76 -7.58 14.67
N PRO A 55 1.16 -8.55 15.51
CA PRO A 55 0.23 -9.18 16.45
C PRO A 55 -0.45 -8.14 17.34
N GLU A 56 -1.69 -8.38 17.77
CA GLU A 56 -2.40 -7.45 18.66
C GLU A 56 -1.62 -7.19 19.97
N GLY A 57 -1.59 -5.94 20.44
CA GLY A 57 -0.93 -5.57 21.69
C GLY A 57 -0.72 -4.07 21.88
N ASP A 58 0.11 -3.71 22.86
CA ASP A 58 0.41 -2.30 23.18
C ASP A 58 1.77 -1.85 22.63
N ASN A 59 2.01 -0.53 22.61
CA ASN A 59 3.30 0.10 22.31
C ASN A 59 3.83 -0.15 20.87
N ASP A 60 2.95 0.01 19.89
CA ASP A 60 3.16 -0.41 18.50
C ASP A 60 4.40 0.21 17.85
N LEU A 61 4.66 1.50 18.08
CA LEU A 61 5.86 2.16 17.57
C LEU A 61 7.14 1.45 18.02
N GLN A 62 7.20 1.02 19.28
CA GLN A 62 8.37 0.32 19.83
C GLN A 62 8.50 -1.08 19.23
N ARG A 63 7.38 -1.78 19.01
CA ARG A 63 7.34 -3.11 18.38
C ARG A 63 7.74 -3.07 16.91
N ILE A 64 7.31 -2.04 16.18
CA ILE A 64 7.72 -1.77 14.80
C ILE A 64 9.23 -1.51 14.73
N ILE A 65 9.76 -0.64 15.61
CA ILE A 65 11.19 -0.34 15.70
C ILE A 65 12.01 -1.59 16.05
N ALA A 66 11.46 -2.48 16.88
CA ALA A 66 12.06 -3.75 17.24
C ALA A 66 11.99 -4.82 16.13
N GLY A 67 11.44 -4.50 14.96
CA GLY A 67 11.38 -5.41 13.81
C GLY A 67 10.30 -6.48 13.89
N GLN A 68 9.27 -6.28 14.72
CA GLN A 68 8.15 -7.22 14.85
C GLN A 68 7.10 -7.02 13.75
N ALA A 69 7.16 -5.89 13.05
CA ALA A 69 6.19 -5.54 12.03
C ALA A 69 6.49 -6.19 10.68
N ARG A 70 5.44 -6.56 9.97
CA ARG A 70 5.47 -6.95 8.56
C ARG A 70 4.84 -5.83 7.73
N VAL A 71 5.60 -5.25 6.81
CA VAL A 71 5.08 -4.23 5.88
C VAL A 71 4.74 -4.88 4.55
N VAL A 72 3.51 -4.66 4.07
CA VAL A 72 3.03 -5.11 2.77
C VAL A 72 2.60 -3.90 1.96
N ALA A 73 3.27 -3.67 0.83
CA ALA A 73 2.97 -2.58 -0.08
C ALA A 73 2.53 -3.13 -1.45
N ILE A 74 1.45 -2.57 -2.00
CA ILE A 74 0.99 -2.83 -3.37
C ILE A 74 0.81 -1.53 -4.15
N ASP A 75 0.99 -1.62 -5.46
CA ASP A 75 0.77 -0.53 -6.41
C ASP A 75 0.10 -1.09 -7.68
N THR A 76 -1.19 -0.82 -7.82
CA THR A 76 -2.06 -1.42 -8.84
C THR A 76 -2.40 -0.39 -9.92
N PRO A 77 -2.23 -0.72 -11.21
CA PRO A 77 -2.73 0.12 -12.31
C PRO A 77 -4.25 0.31 -12.21
N ASN A 78 -4.75 1.51 -12.47
CA ASN A 78 -6.18 1.79 -12.55
C ASN A 78 -6.72 1.41 -13.94
N ASP A 79 -6.70 0.12 -14.24
CA ASP A 79 -7.09 -0.46 -15.54
C ASP A 79 -8.02 -1.65 -15.35
N ASN A 80 -9.08 -1.74 -16.15
CA ASN A 80 -10.00 -2.87 -16.12
C ASN A 80 -9.39 -4.21 -16.56
N SER A 81 -8.18 -4.22 -17.14
CA SER A 81 -7.46 -5.45 -17.49
C SER A 81 -6.69 -6.09 -16.34
N ILE A 82 -6.74 -5.51 -15.13
CA ILE A 82 -6.03 -6.06 -13.97
C ILE A 82 -6.57 -7.45 -13.60
N ALA A 83 -5.67 -8.31 -13.14
CA ALA A 83 -6.03 -9.57 -12.51
C ALA A 83 -6.35 -9.36 -11.01
N PRO A 84 -7.30 -10.12 -10.43
CA PRO A 84 -7.76 -9.93 -9.05
C PRO A 84 -6.73 -10.33 -7.97
N GLN A 85 -5.72 -11.11 -8.32
CA GLN A 85 -4.66 -11.56 -7.43
C GLN A 85 -3.78 -10.38 -7.00
N TRP A 86 -4.08 -9.77 -5.86
CA TRP A 86 -3.41 -8.55 -5.41
C TRP A 86 -1.89 -8.68 -5.24
N ASN A 87 -1.39 -9.89 -4.94
CA ASN A 87 0.02 -10.14 -4.67
C ASN A 87 0.91 -9.99 -5.92
N GLN A 88 0.35 -9.97 -7.13
CA GLN A 88 1.13 -9.67 -8.33
C GLN A 88 1.54 -8.19 -8.43
N TYR A 89 0.90 -7.32 -7.64
CA TYR A 89 1.17 -5.88 -7.59
C TYR A 89 2.04 -5.48 -6.39
N LEU A 90 2.70 -6.46 -5.77
CA LEU A 90 3.62 -6.21 -4.65
C LEU A 90 4.76 -5.29 -5.10
N THR A 91 5.06 -4.32 -4.25
CA THR A 91 6.16 -3.38 -4.44
C THR A 91 6.79 -3.04 -3.09
N SER A 92 7.76 -2.13 -3.09
CA SER A 92 8.37 -1.57 -1.89
C SER A 92 7.68 -0.24 -1.54
N VAL A 93 7.76 0.18 -0.27
CA VAL A 93 7.28 1.52 0.12
C VAL A 93 8.15 2.59 -0.56
N ASP A 94 9.46 2.37 -0.65
CA ASP A 94 10.40 3.26 -1.37
C ASP A 94 9.94 3.55 -2.80
N ALA A 95 9.44 2.54 -3.53
CA ALA A 95 8.96 2.71 -4.89
C ALA A 95 7.68 3.57 -4.96
N ILE A 96 6.79 3.43 -3.97
CA ILE A 96 5.58 4.26 -3.87
C ILE A 96 5.97 5.71 -3.52
N GLU A 97 6.89 5.92 -2.59
CA GLU A 97 7.39 7.24 -2.23
C GLU A 97 8.06 7.93 -3.42
N ALA A 98 8.90 7.20 -4.17
CA ALA A 98 9.53 7.69 -5.38
C ALA A 98 8.50 8.12 -6.45
N ALA A 99 7.39 7.39 -6.58
CA ALA A 99 6.34 7.70 -7.55
C ALA A 99 5.38 8.81 -7.11
N SER A 100 5.12 8.93 -5.80
CA SER A 100 4.11 9.82 -5.23
C SER A 100 4.67 11.12 -4.64
N GLY A 101 5.97 11.16 -4.30
CA GLY A 101 6.61 12.27 -3.60
C GLY A 101 6.27 12.36 -2.11
N LEU A 102 5.72 11.29 -1.53
CA LEU A 102 5.36 11.20 -0.11
C LEU A 102 6.52 10.66 0.74
N ASP A 103 6.44 10.91 2.05
CA ASP A 103 7.22 10.26 3.11
C ASP A 103 6.24 9.42 3.96
N ILE A 104 6.15 8.14 3.63
CA ILE A 104 5.22 7.16 4.19
C ILE A 104 5.91 6.48 5.38
N LEU A 105 5.19 6.31 6.50
CA LEU A 105 5.77 5.86 7.78
C LEU A 105 6.75 6.87 8.40
N SER A 106 6.62 8.16 8.05
CA SER A 106 7.42 9.28 8.57
C SER A 106 7.47 9.43 10.10
N ALA A 107 6.54 8.79 10.83
CA ALA A 107 6.58 8.70 12.29
C ALA A 107 7.67 7.76 12.83
N LEU A 108 8.26 6.90 12.01
CA LEU A 108 9.33 5.98 12.37
C LEU A 108 10.71 6.66 12.25
N PRO A 109 11.71 6.25 13.06
CA PRO A 109 13.08 6.69 12.87
C PRO A 109 13.61 6.33 11.47
N ALA A 110 14.42 7.21 10.87
CA ALA A 110 14.96 7.02 9.51
C ALA A 110 15.69 5.68 9.32
N ALA A 111 16.38 5.18 10.34
CA ALA A 111 17.03 3.87 10.29
C ALA A 111 16.02 2.71 10.17
N THR A 112 14.89 2.80 10.89
CA THR A 112 13.79 1.82 10.80
C THR A 112 13.08 1.91 9.47
N GLN A 113 12.83 3.14 8.98
CA GLN A 113 12.29 3.38 7.64
C GLN A 113 13.15 2.69 6.56
N GLY A 114 14.45 2.97 6.51
CA GLY A 114 15.36 2.36 5.53
C GLY A 114 15.55 0.84 5.66
N GLN A 115 15.13 0.22 6.77
CA GLN A 115 15.07 -1.22 6.91
C GLN A 115 13.77 -1.79 6.32
N LEU A 116 12.63 -1.16 6.61
CA LEU A 116 11.30 -1.66 6.25
C LEU A 116 10.88 -1.28 4.82
N GLN A 117 11.11 -0.03 4.41
CA GLN A 117 10.51 0.54 3.21
C GLN A 117 11.10 -0.02 1.90
N LYS A 118 12.37 -0.45 1.90
CA LYS A 118 13.05 -1.06 0.75
C LYS A 118 12.61 -2.49 0.42
N VAL A 119 11.91 -3.15 1.35
CA VAL A 119 11.59 -4.57 1.23
C VAL A 119 10.31 -4.74 0.44
N VAL A 120 10.35 -5.62 -0.57
CA VAL A 120 9.14 -6.15 -1.23
C VAL A 120 8.72 -7.40 -0.46
N ASP A 121 7.50 -7.39 0.08
CA ASP A 121 6.96 -8.55 0.78
C ASP A 121 6.78 -9.75 -0.15
N SER A 122 6.80 -10.97 0.40
CA SER A 122 6.68 -12.21 -0.38
C SER A 122 5.24 -12.58 -0.78
N GLY A 123 4.23 -11.85 -0.29
CA GLY A 123 2.81 -12.11 -0.55
C GLY A 123 2.25 -13.37 0.13
N ARG A 124 3.03 -14.04 0.98
CA ARG A 124 2.62 -15.27 1.68
C ARG A 124 1.84 -14.92 2.94
N ALA A 125 0.78 -15.66 3.25
CA ALA A 125 0.20 -15.62 4.58
C ALA A 125 1.23 -16.15 5.60
N ARG A 126 1.34 -15.51 6.76
CA ARG A 126 2.10 -16.01 7.89
C ARG A 126 1.14 -16.60 8.92
#